data_AF-A0A4U8SX40-F1
#
_entry.id   AF-A0A4U8SX40-F1
#
_cell.length_a   1.000
_cell.length_b   1.000
_cell.length_c   1.000
_cell.angle_alpha   90.00
_cell.angle_beta   90.00
_cell.angle_gamma   90.00
#
_symmetry.space_group_name_H-M   'P 1'
#
loop_
_entity.id
_entity.type
_entity.pdbx_description
1 polymer ?
#
loop_
_entity_poly.entity_id
_entity_poly.type
_entity_poly.pdbx_seq_one_letter_code
_entity_poly.pdbx_strand_id
1 'polypeptide(L)'
;MPYSFQPSYYKFKEMCELNELPNSEEKYNKILGYFDLSLDSLDWEELNKTKKISNNPNNEQTIYKFEILSRNSLPDDAYRYEYIDKNRFIISNTPKLDRFTAIIVDFYTLQPYINKNNITGIKIFVYWNTKRYNYYFSSTSYKWNRIKDYEIWCEDIKKKG
;
A
#
# COMPACT_ATOMS: atom_id res chain seq x y z
N MET A 1 -5.18 11.98 22.22
CA MET A 1 -3.74 11.64 22.18
C MET A 1 -3.18 11.93 20.79
N PRO A 2 -2.08 12.70 20.68
CA PRO A 2 -1.37 12.91 19.41
C PRO A 2 -0.88 11.58 18.80
N TYR A 3 -0.81 11.49 17.47
CA TYR A 3 -0.41 10.25 16.78
C TYR A 3 1.02 9.83 17.11
N SER A 4 1.92 10.81 17.26
CA SER A 4 3.33 10.63 17.58
C SER A 4 3.59 9.81 18.84
N PHE A 5 2.63 9.66 19.74
CA PHE A 5 2.80 8.87 20.96
C PHE A 5 2.27 7.43 20.86
N GLN A 6 1.77 7.01 19.69
CA GLN A 6 1.21 5.68 19.50
C GLN A 6 2.26 4.72 18.91
N PRO A 7 2.54 3.55 19.53
CA PRO A 7 3.51 2.60 18.99
C PRO A 7 3.23 2.15 17.55
N SER A 8 1.96 2.00 17.18
CA SER A 8 1.57 1.64 15.81
C SER A 8 1.81 2.77 14.80
N TYR A 9 1.85 4.03 15.23
CA TYR A 9 2.21 5.16 14.37
C TYR A 9 3.71 5.17 14.04
N TYR A 10 4.58 4.82 15.00
CA TYR A 10 6.01 4.67 14.72
C TYR A 10 6.28 3.57 13.70
N LYS A 11 5.65 2.40 13.86
CA LYS A 11 5.73 1.31 12.87
C LYS A 11 5.23 1.74 11.49
N PHE A 12 4.14 2.51 11.45
CA PHE A 12 3.63 3.08 10.20
C PHE A 12 4.65 4.01 9.54
N LYS A 13 5.30 4.88 10.32
CA LYS A 13 6.35 5.77 9.83
C LYS A 13 7.56 5.02 9.28
N GLU A 14 8.07 4.04 10.02
CA GLU A 14 9.20 3.19 9.61
C GLU A 14 8.92 2.48 8.27
N MET A 15 7.70 1.94 8.10
CA MET A 15 7.31 1.33 6.83
C MET A 15 7.34 2.34 5.67
N CYS A 16 6.87 3.56 5.91
CA CYS A 16 6.86 4.61 4.88
C CYS A 16 8.26 5.10 4.51
N GLU A 17 9.19 5.15 5.46
CA GLU A 17 10.60 5.51 5.25
C GLU A 17 11.32 4.49 4.34
N LEU A 18 10.86 3.24 4.26
CA LEU A 18 11.42 2.26 3.32
C LEU A 18 11.31 2.69 1.86
N ASN A 19 10.34 3.53 1.51
CA ASN A 19 10.23 4.07 0.15
C ASN A 19 11.40 5.01 -0.21
N GLU A 20 12.07 5.59 0.78
CA GLU A 20 13.17 6.55 0.61
C GLU A 20 14.52 5.85 0.46
N LEU A 21 14.60 4.56 0.83
CA LEU A 21 15.78 3.75 0.64
C LEU A 21 16.07 3.53 -0.86
N PRO A 22 17.35 3.43 -1.25
CA PRO A 22 17.72 3.06 -2.61
C PRO A 22 17.18 1.68 -2.97
N ASN A 23 16.93 1.47 -4.26
CA ASN A 23 16.44 0.20 -4.76
C ASN A 23 17.53 -0.88 -4.65
N SER A 24 17.40 -1.75 -3.64
CA SER A 24 18.31 -2.84 -3.35
C SER A 24 17.54 -4.08 -2.89
N GLU A 25 18.17 -5.24 -2.99
CA GLU A 25 17.60 -6.50 -2.48
C GLU A 25 17.27 -6.41 -0.99
N GLU A 26 18.10 -5.70 -0.20
CA GLU A 26 17.84 -5.48 1.23
C GLU A 26 16.55 -4.69 1.46
N LYS A 27 16.32 -3.59 0.71
CA LYS A 27 15.06 -2.84 0.77
C LYS A 27 13.87 -3.72 0.41
N TYR A 28 14.01 -4.51 -0.67
CA TYR A 28 12.93 -5.34 -1.18
C TYR A 28 12.55 -6.42 -0.16
N ASN A 29 13.53 -7.11 0.40
CA ASN A 29 13.32 -8.11 1.44
C ASN A 29 12.79 -7.49 2.75
N LYS A 30 13.18 -6.26 3.11
CA LYS A 30 12.57 -5.53 4.24
C LYS A 30 11.09 -5.28 4.05
N ILE A 31 10.69 -4.83 2.85
CA ILE A 31 9.27 -4.58 2.52
C ILE A 31 8.48 -5.90 2.51
N LEU A 32 9.04 -6.95 1.91
CA LEU A 32 8.41 -8.26 1.83
C LEU A 32 8.36 -8.98 3.18
N GLY A 33 9.30 -8.70 4.07
CA GLY A 33 9.34 -9.25 5.42
C GLY A 33 8.11 -8.90 6.26
N TYR A 34 7.41 -7.79 5.96
CA TYR A 34 6.12 -7.51 6.62
C TYR A 34 5.03 -8.52 6.27
N PHE A 35 5.22 -9.29 5.21
CA PHE A 35 4.30 -10.32 4.75
C PHE A 35 4.85 -11.74 4.96
N ASP A 36 5.94 -11.87 5.74
CA ASP A 36 6.67 -13.13 5.90
C ASP A 36 7.18 -13.70 4.56
N LEU A 37 7.53 -12.79 3.63
CA LEU A 37 8.06 -13.10 2.30
C LEU A 37 9.46 -12.51 2.08
N SER A 38 10.11 -12.99 1.03
CA SER A 38 11.37 -12.50 0.48
C SER A 38 11.32 -12.62 -1.05
N LEU A 39 12.26 -11.99 -1.76
CA LEU A 39 12.37 -12.15 -3.22
C LEU A 39 12.49 -13.62 -3.65
N ASP A 40 13.15 -14.45 -2.84
CA ASP A 40 13.35 -15.87 -3.13
C ASP A 40 12.10 -16.73 -2.85
N SER A 41 11.19 -16.24 -2.01
CA SER A 41 9.96 -16.95 -1.66
C SER A 41 8.73 -16.47 -2.42
N LEU A 42 8.88 -15.52 -3.35
CA LEU A 42 7.78 -15.01 -4.18
C LEU A 42 7.42 -16.00 -5.28
N ASP A 43 6.12 -16.25 -5.44
CA ASP A 43 5.61 -16.92 -6.63
C ASP A 43 5.54 -15.92 -7.79
N TRP A 44 6.60 -15.90 -8.61
CA TRP A 44 6.68 -15.01 -9.76
C TRP A 44 5.65 -15.34 -10.84
N GLU A 45 5.20 -16.58 -10.94
CA GLU A 45 4.21 -16.98 -11.95
C GLU A 45 2.85 -16.37 -11.65
N GLU A 46 2.41 -16.47 -10.40
CA GLU A 46 1.18 -15.83 -9.96
C GLU A 46 1.31 -14.29 -10.04
N LEU A 47 2.50 -13.69 -9.81
CA LEU A 47 2.74 -12.24 -9.91
C LEU A 47 2.56 -11.76 -11.32
N ASN A 48 3.02 -12.54 -12.29
CA ASN A 48 2.86 -12.20 -13.68
C ASN A 48 1.39 -12.16 -14.14
N LYS A 49 0.46 -12.79 -13.41
CA LYS A 49 -0.99 -12.72 -13.67
C LYS A 49 -1.60 -11.37 -13.28
N THR A 50 -0.96 -10.61 -12.38
CA THR A 50 -1.50 -9.35 -11.83
C THR A 50 -1.08 -8.10 -12.60
N LYS A 51 -0.39 -8.28 -13.73
CA LYS A 51 0.20 -7.23 -14.56
C LYS A 51 -0.76 -6.08 -14.86
N LYS A 52 -0.35 -4.86 -14.52
CA LYS A 52 -0.96 -3.60 -14.96
C LYS A 52 0.06 -2.81 -15.79
N ILE A 53 -0.31 -2.43 -16.99
CA ILE A 53 0.53 -1.61 -17.86
C ILE A 53 0.37 -0.15 -17.43
N SER A 54 1.45 0.50 -16.99
CA SER A 54 1.47 1.95 -16.76
C SER A 54 2.16 2.60 -17.95
N ASN A 55 1.38 2.93 -18.97
CA ASN A 55 1.88 3.73 -20.09
C ASN A 55 1.85 5.20 -19.67
N ASN A 56 3.01 5.85 -19.59
CA ASN A 56 3.08 7.30 -19.58
C ASN A 56 3.14 7.76 -21.05
N PRO A 57 2.13 8.47 -21.59
CA PRO A 57 2.12 8.87 -23.01
C PRO A 57 3.29 9.78 -23.41
N ASN A 58 4.03 10.33 -22.43
CA ASN A 58 5.11 11.28 -22.66
C ASN A 58 6.53 10.69 -22.51
N ASN A 59 6.69 9.41 -22.15
CA ASN A 59 8.00 8.75 -22.02
C ASN A 59 8.07 7.53 -22.96
N GLU A 60 9.18 7.37 -23.69
CA GLU A 60 9.42 6.26 -24.63
C GLU A 60 9.53 4.87 -23.96
N GLN A 61 9.58 4.80 -22.63
CA GLN A 61 9.74 3.54 -21.89
C GLN A 61 8.44 3.11 -21.21
N THR A 62 7.92 1.95 -21.61
CA THR A 62 6.81 1.28 -20.92
C THR A 62 7.27 0.77 -19.56
N ILE A 63 6.60 1.21 -18.49
CA ILE A 63 6.81 0.68 -17.14
C ILE A 63 5.66 -0.27 -16.81
N TYR A 64 5.99 -1.49 -16.44
CA TYR A 64 5.03 -2.47 -15.99
C TYR A 64 4.96 -2.44 -14.47
N LYS A 65 3.74 -2.35 -13.94
CA LYS A 65 3.43 -2.36 -12.52
C LYS A 65 2.76 -3.69 -12.15
N PHE A 66 3.23 -4.30 -11.07
CA PHE A 66 2.65 -5.52 -10.49
C PHE A 66 2.29 -5.23 -9.04
N GLU A 67 1.06 -5.52 -8.65
CA GLU A 67 0.50 -5.09 -7.37
C GLU A 67 0.19 -6.32 -6.48
N ILE A 68 0.68 -6.33 -5.24
CA ILE A 68 0.36 -7.30 -4.19
C ILE A 68 -0.58 -6.62 -3.18
N LEU A 69 -1.76 -7.20 -2.86
CA LEU A 69 -2.77 -6.47 -2.07
C LEU A 69 -3.23 -7.06 -0.73
N SER A 70 -3.02 -6.20 0.27
CA SER A 70 -3.87 -5.83 1.43
C SER A 70 -3.96 -6.81 2.61
N ARG A 71 -3.20 -6.46 3.66
CA ARG A 71 -3.40 -6.92 5.04
C ARG A 71 -4.56 -6.13 5.66
N ASN A 72 -5.75 -6.73 5.67
CA ASN A 72 -7.04 -6.36 6.31
C ASN A 72 -8.21 -6.10 5.33
N SER A 73 -9.41 -6.53 5.74
CA SER A 73 -10.68 -6.25 5.07
C SER A 73 -10.88 -4.75 4.98
N LEU A 74 -11.05 -4.26 3.76
CA LEU A 74 -11.34 -2.85 3.52
C LEU A 74 -12.71 -2.53 4.15
N PRO A 75 -12.91 -1.29 4.65
CA PRO A 75 -14.25 -0.83 5.01
C PRO A 75 -15.18 -1.06 3.83
N ASP A 76 -16.43 -1.41 4.16
CA ASP A 76 -17.51 -1.87 3.29
C ASP A 76 -17.97 -0.83 2.25
N ASP A 77 -17.05 -0.37 1.41
CA ASP A 77 -17.27 0.63 0.37
C ASP A 77 -17.19 -0.10 -0.97
N ALA A 78 -18.36 -0.40 -1.56
CA ALA A 78 -18.54 -1.16 -2.81
C ALA A 78 -17.62 -0.71 -3.98
N TYR A 79 -17.18 0.56 -3.96
CA TYR A 79 -16.25 1.14 -4.95
C TYR A 79 -14.84 0.55 -4.91
N ARG A 80 -14.37 0.04 -3.77
CA ARG A 80 -13.05 -0.57 -3.67
C ARG A 80 -13.08 -2.01 -4.19
N TYR A 81 -14.14 -2.77 -3.95
CA TYR A 81 -14.24 -4.21 -4.27
C TYR A 81 -14.17 -4.53 -5.77
N GLU A 82 -14.80 -3.73 -6.65
CA GLU A 82 -14.76 -3.95 -8.11
C GLU A 82 -13.37 -3.82 -8.75
N TYR A 83 -12.51 -2.95 -8.21
CA TYR A 83 -11.14 -2.72 -8.71
C TYR A 83 -10.13 -3.76 -8.19
N ILE A 84 -10.55 -4.59 -7.24
CA ILE A 84 -9.69 -5.27 -6.28
C ILE A 84 -9.70 -6.79 -6.48
N ASP A 85 -10.77 -7.34 -7.05
CA ASP A 85 -11.01 -8.79 -7.03
C ASP A 85 -10.25 -9.60 -8.09
N LYS A 86 -9.73 -8.97 -9.15
CA LYS A 86 -9.27 -9.72 -10.33
C LYS A 86 -7.79 -10.12 -10.34
N ASN A 87 -6.93 -9.45 -9.55
CA ASN A 87 -5.47 -9.54 -9.70
C ASN A 87 -4.72 -9.63 -8.36
N ARG A 88 -5.17 -10.42 -7.37
CA ARG A 88 -4.55 -10.42 -6.02
C ARG A 88 -3.89 -11.72 -5.60
N PHE A 89 -2.67 -11.58 -5.08
CA PHE A 89 -2.11 -12.45 -4.05
C PHE A 89 -2.75 -12.14 -2.71
N ILE A 90 -3.59 -13.02 -2.22
CA ILE A 90 -4.08 -12.96 -0.85
C ILE A 90 -3.08 -13.73 0.01
N ILE A 91 -2.20 -13.02 0.73
CA ILE A 91 -1.38 -13.64 1.77
C ILE A 91 -2.25 -13.74 3.03
N SER A 92 -3.10 -14.76 3.03
CA SER A 92 -4.14 -15.04 4.05
C SER A 92 -3.60 -15.23 5.47
N ASN A 93 -2.28 -15.45 5.61
CA ASN A 93 -1.64 -15.83 6.88
C ASN A 93 -0.93 -14.68 7.61
N THR A 94 -1.04 -13.43 7.17
CA THR A 94 -0.33 -12.31 7.83
C THR A 94 -1.04 -11.85 9.11
N PRO A 95 -0.34 -11.74 10.27
CA PRO A 95 -0.96 -11.36 11.56
C PRO A 95 -1.68 -10.01 11.49
N LYS A 96 -2.87 -9.80 12.06
CA LYS A 96 -3.49 -8.45 12.02
C LYS A 96 -2.60 -7.41 12.72
N LEU A 97 -2.14 -6.40 11.97
CA LEU A 97 -1.43 -5.26 12.56
C LEU A 97 -2.46 -4.23 13.09
N ASP A 98 -2.40 -3.92 14.38
CA ASP A 98 -3.31 -2.96 15.01
C ASP A 98 -3.22 -1.58 14.34
N ARG A 99 -4.38 -1.04 13.95
CA ARG A 99 -4.58 0.24 13.25
C ARG A 99 -4.09 0.33 11.81
N PHE A 100 -3.53 -0.71 11.21
CA PHE A 100 -3.23 -0.67 9.77
C PHE A 100 -4.50 -1.05 9.01
N THR A 101 -4.96 -0.24 8.06
CA THR A 101 -6.12 -0.60 7.24
C THR A 101 -5.70 -1.40 6.02
N ALA A 102 -4.57 -1.06 5.41
CA ALA A 102 -4.03 -1.77 4.26
C ALA A 102 -2.52 -1.56 4.17
N ILE A 103 -1.85 -2.59 3.66
CA ILE A 103 -0.45 -2.53 3.21
C ILE A 103 -0.45 -3.09 1.80
N ILE A 104 0.06 -2.31 0.86
CA ILE A 104 0.09 -2.61 -0.57
C ILE A 104 1.54 -2.53 -1.02
N VAL A 105 1.96 -3.45 -1.86
CA VAL A 105 3.31 -3.43 -2.43
C VAL A 105 3.22 -3.44 -3.94
N ASP A 106 3.82 -2.45 -4.56
CA ASP A 106 3.99 -2.35 -6.00
C ASP A 106 5.41 -2.75 -6.39
N PHE A 107 5.52 -3.59 -7.40
CA PHE A 107 6.75 -3.82 -8.13
C PHE A 107 6.72 -3.11 -9.47
N TYR A 108 7.88 -2.62 -9.88
CA TYR A 108 8.09 -1.99 -11.17
C TYR A 108 9.17 -2.74 -11.93
N THR A 109 8.95 -2.91 -13.23
CA THR A 109 9.95 -3.43 -14.17
C THR A 109 9.75 -2.77 -15.54
N LEU A 110 10.81 -2.76 -16.35
CA LEU A 110 10.78 -2.34 -17.75
C LEU A 110 10.42 -3.50 -18.68
N GLN A 111 10.32 -4.72 -18.15
CA GLN A 111 10.03 -5.91 -18.93
C GLN A 111 8.55 -6.32 -18.80
N PRO A 112 7.96 -6.94 -19.84
CA PRO A 112 6.56 -7.33 -19.82
C PRO A 112 6.25 -8.47 -18.83
N TYR A 113 7.27 -9.08 -18.25
CA TYR A 113 7.21 -10.07 -17.20
C TYR A 113 8.12 -9.64 -16.05
N ILE A 114 7.79 -10.02 -14.82
CA ILE A 114 8.59 -9.75 -13.63
C ILE A 114 9.22 -11.04 -13.09
N ASN A 115 10.48 -10.94 -12.65
CA ASN A 115 11.20 -11.95 -11.89
C ASN A 115 12.19 -11.27 -10.93
N LYS A 116 12.89 -12.05 -10.09
CA LYS A 116 13.87 -11.52 -9.13
C LYS A 116 14.92 -10.58 -9.74
N ASN A 117 15.33 -10.81 -10.99
CA ASN A 117 16.47 -10.17 -11.63
C ASN A 117 16.14 -8.89 -12.41
N ASN A 118 14.86 -8.64 -12.71
CA ASN A 118 14.45 -7.54 -13.58
C ASN A 118 13.62 -6.45 -12.88
N ILE A 119 13.61 -6.45 -11.55
CA ILE A 119 12.93 -5.43 -10.75
C ILE A 119 13.69 -4.11 -10.82
N THR A 120 13.02 -3.07 -11.31
CA THR A 120 13.59 -1.71 -11.32
C THR A 120 13.23 -0.91 -10.08
N GLY A 121 12.16 -1.29 -9.38
CA GLY A 121 11.80 -0.70 -8.10
C GLY A 121 10.70 -1.45 -7.38
N ILE A 122 10.60 -1.18 -6.09
CA ILE A 122 9.48 -1.57 -5.24
C ILE A 122 8.98 -0.34 -4.47
N LYS A 123 7.67 -0.24 -4.27
CA LYS A 123 7.07 0.78 -3.38
C LYS A 123 6.07 0.12 -2.44
N ILE A 124 6.07 0.57 -1.20
CA ILE A 124 5.11 0.17 -0.18
C ILE A 124 4.12 1.32 0.07
N PHE A 125 2.83 1.04 0.01
CA PHE A 125 1.78 1.97 0.37
C PHE A 125 1.10 1.46 1.64
N VAL A 126 1.12 2.28 2.67
CA VAL A 126 0.58 1.92 3.99
C VAL A 126 -0.53 2.88 4.34
N TYR A 127 -1.65 2.32 4.80
CA TYR A 127 -2.80 3.06 5.29
C TYR A 127 -2.92 2.82 6.79
N TRP A 128 -2.94 3.89 7.58
CA TRP A 128 -3.00 3.83 9.03
C TRP A 128 -4.21 4.58 9.58
N ASN A 129 -5.00 3.88 10.38
CA ASN A 129 -6.20 4.34 11.02
C ASN A 129 -5.88 5.15 12.29
N THR A 130 -6.09 6.45 12.20
CA THR A 130 -5.97 7.45 13.25
C THR A 130 -7.02 7.32 14.36
N LYS A 131 -8.14 6.62 14.11
CA LYS A 131 -9.36 6.54 14.92
C LYS A 131 -10.01 7.89 15.23
N ARG A 132 -9.74 8.92 14.41
CA ARG A 132 -10.38 10.24 14.56
C ARG A 132 -11.56 10.38 13.60
N TYR A 133 -12.64 10.96 14.09
CA TYR A 133 -13.79 11.29 13.26
C TYR A 133 -13.81 12.80 13.04
N ASN A 134 -13.94 13.21 11.79
CA ASN A 134 -14.27 14.58 11.46
C ASN A 134 -15.79 14.72 11.40
N TYR A 135 -16.30 15.81 11.95
CA TYR A 135 -17.72 16.12 11.91
C TYR A 135 -17.87 17.42 11.12
N TYR A 136 -18.72 17.41 10.12
CA TYR A 136 -19.17 18.64 9.47
C TYR A 136 -20.66 18.81 9.68
N PHE A 137 -21.05 20.06 9.84
CA PHE A 137 -22.45 20.43 9.89
C PHE A 137 -22.95 20.68 8.47
N SER A 138 -23.98 19.96 8.04
CA SER A 138 -24.67 20.26 6.79
C SER A 138 -25.77 21.26 7.06
N SER A 139 -25.65 22.47 6.52
CA SER A 139 -26.68 23.51 6.60
C SER A 139 -27.95 23.16 5.81
N THR A 140 -27.85 22.31 4.78
CA THR A 140 -28.99 21.84 3.98
C THR A 140 -29.83 20.79 4.70
N SER A 141 -29.20 19.87 5.42
CA SER A 141 -29.90 18.82 6.17
C SER A 141 -30.05 19.13 7.67
N TYR A 142 -29.46 20.23 8.14
CA TYR A 142 -29.35 20.61 9.55
C TYR A 142 -28.87 19.48 10.46
N LYS A 143 -27.92 18.67 9.97
CA LYS A 143 -27.39 17.50 10.68
C LYS A 143 -25.87 17.51 10.71
N TRP A 144 -25.34 17.03 11.83
CA TRP A 144 -23.93 16.67 11.94
C TRP A 144 -23.70 15.36 11.20
N ASN A 145 -22.84 15.43 10.19
CA ASN A 145 -22.42 14.27 9.43
C ASN A 145 -21.01 13.89 9.89
N ARG A 146 -20.86 12.62 10.25
CA ARG A 146 -19.58 12.03 10.61
C ARG A 146 -18.86 11.64 9.32
N ILE A 147 -17.82 12.38 8.95
CA ILE A 147 -16.93 12.01 7.85
C ILE A 147 -15.91 11.01 8.38
N LYS A 148 -15.78 9.89 7.66
CA LYS A 148 -14.70 8.92 7.84
C LYS A 148 -13.40 9.52 7.29
N ASP A 149 -12.81 10.44 8.02
CA ASP A 149 -11.51 11.06 7.69
C ASP A 149 -10.45 10.56 8.68
N TYR A 150 -10.40 9.23 8.84
CA TYR A 150 -9.63 8.58 9.89
C TYR A 150 -8.34 7.94 9.39
N GLU A 151 -7.96 8.08 8.13
CA GLU A 151 -6.77 7.41 7.57
C GLU A 151 -5.70 8.42 7.17
N ILE A 152 -4.45 8.06 7.40
CA ILE A 152 -3.29 8.73 6.81
C ILE A 152 -2.47 7.70 6.03
N TRP A 153 -1.77 8.15 5.01
CA TRP A 153 -0.86 7.32 4.21
C TRP A 153 0.56 7.89 4.16
N CYS A 154 1.49 7.18 3.52
CA CYS A 154 2.89 7.60 3.47
C CYS A 154 3.11 8.99 2.86
N GLU A 155 2.27 9.45 1.92
CA GLU A 155 2.42 10.78 1.33
C GLU A 155 2.05 11.92 2.30
N ASP A 156 1.24 11.65 3.33
CA ASP A 156 0.81 12.65 4.31
C ASP A 156 1.92 12.95 5.32
N ILE A 157 2.84 12.02 5.53
CA ILE A 157 4.03 12.21 6.36
C ILE A 157 4.99 13.19 5.66
N LYS A 158 5.19 13.02 4.34
CA LYS A 158 6.16 13.81 3.57
C LYS A 158 5.83 15.30 3.50
N LYS A 159 4.55 15.67 3.62
CA LYS A 159 4.09 17.08 3.58
C LYS A 159 4.33 17.85 4.89
N LYS A 160 4.82 17.19 5.95
CA LYS A 160 5.00 17.79 7.28
C LYS A 160 6.46 17.93 7.73
N GLY A 161 7.41 17.63 6.85
CA GLY A 161 8.86 17.78 7.07
C GLY A 161 9.40 19.06 6.47
#